data_AF-A0A3B0Y473-F1
#
_entry.id   AF-A0A3B0Y473-F1
#
_cell.length_a   1.000
_cell.length_b   1.000
_cell.length_c   1.000
_cell.angle_alpha   90.00
_cell.angle_beta   90.00
_cell.angle_gamma   90.00
#
_symmetry.space_group_name_H-M   'P 1'
#
loop_
_entity.id
_entity.type
_entity.pdbx_description
1 polymer ?
#
loop_
_entity_poly.entity_id
_entity_poly.type
_entity_poly.pdbx_seq_one_letter_code
_entity_poly.pdbx_strand_id
1 'polypeptide(L)' 'PGAQIALADLDEEDGSFHPQGTEGVYHAGFERNAFKASLERHGFEDVRFVTAHSISGDEKDFPVFLALAVKGPGTTH' A
#
# COMPACT_ATOMS: atom_id res chain seq x y z
N PRO A 1 -7.52 -15.05 -18.55
CA PRO A 1 -6.87 -15.17 -17.22
C PRO A 1 -6.77 -13.80 -16.54
N GLY A 2 -7.37 -13.63 -15.36
CA GLY A 2 -7.31 -12.36 -14.62
C GLY A 2 -6.01 -12.23 -13.83
N ALA A 3 -5.38 -11.06 -13.85
CA ALA A 3 -4.23 -10.77 -12.99
C ALA A 3 -4.71 -10.43 -11.57
N GLN A 4 -3.96 -10.82 -10.55
CA GLN A 4 -4.24 -10.46 -9.14
C GLN A 4 -3.04 -9.73 -8.55
N ILE A 5 -3.29 -8.74 -7.70
CA ILE A 5 -2.27 -8.09 -6.88
C ILE A 5 -2.53 -8.47 -5.42
N ALA A 6 -1.45 -8.86 -4.74
CA ALA A 6 -1.33 -8.86 -3.30
C ALA A 6 -0.04 -8.08 -2.95
N LEU A 7 -0.18 -6.92 -2.32
CA LEU A 7 0.94 -6.04 -1.99
C LEU A 7 0.82 -5.58 -0.54
N ALA A 8 1.90 -5.73 0.23
CA ALA A 8 1.97 -5.20 1.59
C ALA A 8 3.00 -4.08 1.66
N ASP A 9 2.61 -2.97 2.28
CA ASP A 9 3.48 -1.80 2.48
C ASP A 9 2.98 -0.99 3.69
N LEU A 10 3.76 0.02 4.08
CA LEU A 10 3.41 0.95 5.16
C LEU A 10 2.28 1.89 4.74
N ASP A 11 1.39 2.17 5.69
CA ASP A 11 0.54 3.36 5.61
C ASP A 11 1.39 4.64 5.56
N GLU A 12 0.83 5.70 4.98
CA GLU A 12 1.51 7.00 4.92
C GLU A 12 2.00 7.44 6.30
N GLU A 13 3.26 7.86 6.36
CA GLU A 13 3.92 8.31 7.58
C GLU A 13 4.77 9.57 7.32
N ASP A 14 5.33 10.15 8.38
CA ASP A 14 5.95 11.49 8.38
C ASP A 14 7.47 11.48 8.28
N GLY A 15 8.07 10.33 7.94
CA GLY A 15 9.51 10.08 7.89
C GLY A 15 10.09 9.54 9.21
N SER A 16 9.29 9.41 10.28
CA SER A 16 9.76 8.90 11.58
C SER A 16 9.95 7.39 11.63
N PHE A 17 9.48 6.64 10.63
CA PHE A 17 9.75 5.21 10.57
C PHE A 17 11.24 4.89 10.42
N HIS A 18 11.99 5.75 9.69
CA HIS A 18 13.42 5.61 9.52
C HIS A 18 14.17 6.61 10.41
N PRO A 19 14.97 6.15 11.39
CA PRO A 19 15.77 7.04 12.22
C PRO A 19 16.73 7.92 11.40
N GLN A 20 17.02 9.11 11.93
CA GLN A 20 17.96 10.04 11.32
C GLN A 20 19.33 9.38 11.10
N GLY A 21 19.84 9.43 9.87
CA GLY A 21 21.13 8.80 9.51
C GLY A 21 21.02 7.38 8.94
N THR A 22 19.81 6.86 8.71
CA THR A 22 19.62 5.61 7.97
C THR A 22 20.15 5.75 6.53
N GLU A 23 21.09 4.93 6.09
CA GLU A 23 21.51 4.92 4.68
C GLU A 23 20.55 4.04 3.87
N GLY A 24 19.84 4.57 2.85
CA GLY A 24 18.91 3.77 2.04
C GLY A 24 17.84 4.55 1.26
N VAL A 25 16.88 3.80 0.69
CA VAL A 25 15.71 4.34 -0.01
C VAL A 25 14.63 4.69 1.01
N TYR A 26 14.19 5.94 0.98
CA TYR A 26 13.14 6.47 1.84
C TYR A 26 11.82 6.51 1.08
N HIS A 27 10.77 6.03 1.73
CA HIS A 27 9.41 6.10 1.25
C HIS A 27 8.50 6.31 2.44
N ALA A 28 7.70 7.37 2.38
CA ALA A 28 6.80 7.79 3.44
C ALA A 28 5.50 6.94 3.48
N GLY A 29 5.58 5.66 3.12
CA GLY A 29 4.42 4.78 2.95
C GLY A 29 3.46 5.21 1.83
N PHE A 30 2.22 4.71 1.89
CA PHE A 30 1.14 5.02 0.94
C PHE A 30 -0.16 5.37 1.65
N GLU A 31 -0.83 6.42 1.17
CA GLU A 31 -2.22 6.69 1.56
C GLU A 31 -3.15 5.72 0.82
N ARG A 32 -3.96 4.96 1.58
CA ARG A 32 -4.75 3.84 1.04
C ARG A 32 -5.76 4.28 -0.01
N ASN A 33 -6.42 5.43 0.14
CA ASN A 33 -7.44 5.88 -0.82
C ASN A 33 -6.80 6.34 -2.14
N ALA A 34 -5.67 7.03 -2.09
CA ALA A 34 -4.89 7.44 -3.25
C ALA A 34 -4.34 6.20 -3.98
N PHE A 35 -3.84 5.22 -3.23
CA PHE A 35 -3.37 3.97 -3.83
C PHE A 35 -4.53 3.16 -4.43
N LYS A 36 -5.67 3.06 -3.74
CA LYS A 36 -6.91 2.47 -4.28
C LYS A 36 -7.32 3.12 -5.59
N ALA A 37 -7.42 4.46 -5.62
CA ALA A 37 -7.80 5.20 -6.82
C ALA A 37 -6.81 4.96 -7.97
N SER A 38 -5.51 4.79 -7.67
CA SER A 38 -4.51 4.42 -8.66
C SER A 38 -4.74 3.02 -9.23
N LEU A 39 -5.02 2.02 -8.38
CA LEU A 39 -5.35 0.66 -8.82
C LEU A 39 -6.60 0.65 -9.70
N GLU A 40 -7.67 1.31 -9.25
CA GLU A 40 -8.94 1.40 -9.99
C GLU A 40 -8.76 2.06 -11.36
N ARG A 41 -7.98 3.14 -11.44
CA ARG A 41 -7.64 3.81 -12.72
C ARG A 41 -6.90 2.89 -13.70
N HIS A 42 -6.20 1.87 -13.22
CA HIS A 42 -5.51 0.88 -14.06
C HIS A 42 -6.36 -0.37 -14.32
N GLY A 43 -7.67 -0.32 -14.04
CA GLY A 43 -8.61 -1.41 -14.30
C GLY A 43 -8.50 -2.56 -13.30
N PHE A 44 -8.03 -2.29 -12.08
CA PHE A 44 -8.21 -3.21 -10.97
C PHE A 44 -9.56 -2.95 -10.29
N GLU A 45 -10.19 -4.04 -9.88
CA GLU A 45 -11.50 -4.09 -9.25
C GLU A 45 -11.36 -4.86 -7.92
N ASP A 46 -12.43 -4.85 -7.12
CA ASP A 46 -12.46 -5.47 -5.78
C ASP A 46 -11.28 -5.07 -4.87
N VAL A 47 -10.84 -3.81 -4.96
CA VAL A 47 -9.70 -3.33 -4.19
C VAL A 47 -10.04 -3.30 -2.69
N ARG A 48 -9.29 -4.07 -1.91
CA ARG A 48 -9.45 -4.21 -0.46
C ARG A 48 -8.13 -3.98 0.25
N PHE A 49 -8.22 -3.37 1.42
CA PHE A 49 -7.09 -3.19 2.32
C PHE A 49 -7.43 -3.79 3.67
N VAL A 50 -6.47 -4.48 4.27
CA VAL A 50 -6.50 -4.87 5.67
C VAL A 50 -5.21 -4.43 6.33
N THR A 51 -5.25 -4.03 7.60
CA THR A 51 -4.02 -3.88 8.37
C THR A 51 -3.52 -5.29 8.72
N ALA A 52 -2.45 -5.72 8.05
CA ALA A 52 -1.90 -7.06 8.20
C ALA A 52 -1.00 -7.16 9.43
N HIS A 53 -0.33 -6.07 9.77
CA HIS A 53 0.53 -5.96 10.93
C HIS A 53 0.65 -4.49 11.38
N SER A 54 1.07 -4.26 12.61
CA SER A 54 1.47 -2.93 13.09
C SER A 54 2.81 -3.06 13.78
N ILE A 55 3.79 -2.28 13.32
CA ILE A 55 5.12 -2.21 13.92
C ILE A 55 5.08 -1.16 15.01
N SER A 56 5.37 -1.55 16.26
CA SER A 56 5.41 -0.57 17.35
C SER A 56 6.68 0.25 17.33
N GLY A 57 6.53 1.56 17.24
CA GLY A 57 7.57 2.54 17.49
C GLY A 57 7.45 3.16 18.88
N ASP A 58 8.46 3.94 19.27
CA ASP A 58 8.53 4.54 20.60
C ASP A 58 7.42 5.56 20.86
N GLU A 59 7.06 6.36 19.84
CA GLU A 59 6.04 7.41 19.95
C GLU A 59 4.71 7.05 19.28
N LYS A 60 4.74 6.15 18.28
CA LYS A 60 3.57 5.71 17.52
C LYS A 60 3.79 4.35 16.87
N ASP A 61 2.70 3.69 16.51
CA ASP A 61 2.72 2.49 15.69
C ASP A 61 2.73 2.85 14.20
N PHE A 62 3.37 2.01 13.39
CA PHE A 62 3.47 2.09 11.94
C PHE A 62 2.72 0.91 11.32
N PRO A 63 1.48 1.11 10.85
CA PRO A 63 0.69 0.02 10.31
C PRO A 63 1.19 -0.41 8.93
N VAL A 64 1.25 -1.72 8.71
CA VAL A 64 1.50 -2.34 7.41
C VAL A 64 0.17 -2.86 6.88
N PHE A 65 -0.26 -2.36 5.73
CA PHE A 65 -1.45 -2.87 5.06
C PHE A 65 -1.12 -4.07 4.19
N LEU A 66 -2.14 -4.86 3.83
CA LEU A 66 -2.16 -5.76 2.69
C LEU A 66 -3.27 -5.31 1.74
N ALA A 67 -2.88 -4.91 0.53
CA ALA A 67 -3.75 -4.57 -0.58
C ALA A 67 -4.00 -5.81 -1.42
N LEU A 68 -5.27 -6.09 -1.70
CA LEU A 68 -5.73 -7.16 -2.57
C LEU A 68 -6.60 -6.57 -3.67
N ALA A 69 -6.35 -6.94 -4.92
CA ALA A 69 -7.15 -6.51 -6.05
C ALA A 69 -7.09 -7.49 -7.22
N VAL A 70 -8.11 -7.48 -8.07
CA VAL A 70 -8.19 -8.31 -9.29
C VAL A 70 -8.25 -7.41 -10.51
N LYS A 71 -7.52 -7.73 -11.58
CA LYS A 71 -7.63 -6.98 -12.84
C LYS A 71 -8.92 -7.39 -13.54
N GLY A 72 -9.78 -6.41 -13.80
CA GLY A 72 -11.00 -6.60 -14.55
C GLY A 72 -10.73 -7.20 -15.94
N PRO A 73 -11.72 -7.86 -16.56
CA PRO A 73 -11.58 -8.35 -17.93
C PRO A 73 -11.29 -7.15 -18.83
N GLY A 74 -10.04 -7.04 -19.31
CA GLY A 74 -9.61 -5.88 -20.09
C GLY A 74 -10.54 -5.64 -21.27
N THR A 75 -11.11 -4.45 -21.37
CA THR A 75 -11.88 -4.04 -22.54
C THR A 75 -10.89 -3.90 -23.70
N THR A 76 -10.77 -4.94 -24.54
CA THR A 76 -10.17 -4.81 -25.87
C THR A 76 -11.03 -3.83 -26.66
N HIS A 77 -10.52 -2.61 -26.85
CA HIS A 77 -10.94 -1.73 -27.94
C HIS A 77 -10.19 -2.11 -29.21
#